data_AF-A0A1L9C1U4-F1
#
_entry.id   AF-A0A1L9C1U4-F1
#
_cell.length_a   1.000
_cell.length_b   1.000
_cell.length_c   1.000
_cell.angle_alpha   90.00
_cell.angle_beta   90.00
_cell.angle_gamma   90.00
#
_symmetry.space_group_name_H-M   'P 1'
#
loop_
_entity.id
_entity.type
_entity.pdbx_description
1 polymer ?
#
loop_
_entity_poly.entity_id
_entity_poly.type
_entity_poly.pdbx_seq_one_letter_code
_entity_poly.pdbx_strand_id
1 'polypeptide(L)' 'MSLLEKLYNINVGYIIVAGIALTALLFKFLLQYAEEGNFVLVILLGLAIAFVATLITRVLKNQRYLQQLK' A
#
# COMPACT_ATOMS: atom_id res chain seq x y z
N MET A 1 23.12 -7.87 -12.36
CA MET A 1 22.33 -7.06 -11.41
C MET A 1 21.04 -7.80 -11.12
N SER A 2 20.88 -8.29 -9.90
CA SER A 2 19.72 -9.11 -9.49
C SER A 2 18.44 -8.26 -9.45
N LEU A 3 17.27 -8.86 -9.71
CA LEU A 3 15.96 -8.19 -9.53
C LEU A 3 15.80 -7.59 -8.13
N LEU A 4 16.42 -8.23 -7.14
CA LEU A 4 16.44 -7.78 -5.74
C LEU A 4 17.21 -6.47 -5.55
N GLU A 5 18.33 -6.28 -6.25
CA GLU A 5 19.11 -5.03 -6.20
C GLU A 5 18.37 -3.87 -6.86
N LYS A 6 17.66 -4.14 -7.96
CA LYS A 6 16.81 -3.11 -8.61
C LYS A 6 15.66 -2.67 -7.70
N LEU A 7 15.03 -3.61 -6.99
CA LEU A 7 13.95 -3.30 -6.07
C LEU A 7 14.45 -2.51 -4.84
N TYR A 8 15.66 -2.80 -4.37
CA TYR A 8 16.28 -2.10 -3.24
C TYR A 8 16.75 -0.67 -3.60
N ASN A 9 17.11 -0.44 -4.87
CA ASN A 9 17.55 0.86 -5.36
C ASN A 9 16.39 1.75 -5.87
N ILE A 10 15.15 1.27 -5.83
CA ILE A 10 13.97 2.08 -6.13
C ILE A 10 13.81 3.12 -5.01
N ASN A 11 13.69 4.39 -5.42
CA ASN A 11 13.38 5.46 -4.50
C ASN A 11 12.03 5.17 -3.82
N VAL A 12 12.06 5.00 -2.51
CA VAL A 12 10.92 4.65 -1.67
C VAL A 12 9.78 5.64 -1.79
N GLY A 13 10.06 6.90 -2.16
CA GLY A 13 9.02 7.86 -2.51
C GLY A 13 8.02 7.31 -3.53
N TYR A 14 8.50 6.60 -4.57
CA TYR A 14 7.63 5.98 -5.58
C TYR A 14 6.75 4.87 -5.01
N ILE A 15 7.28 4.06 -4.07
CA ILE A 15 6.53 2.98 -3.42
C ILE A 15 5.41 3.57 -2.55
N ILE A 16 5.69 4.66 -1.83
CA ILE A 16 4.70 5.36 -1.01
C ILE A 16 3.60 5.96 -1.89
N VAL A 17 3.97 6.67 -2.96
CA VAL A 17 3.01 7.29 -3.89
C VAL A 17 2.14 6.22 -4.55
N ALA A 18 2.73 5.13 -5.02
CA ALA A 18 1.98 4.00 -5.59
C ALA A 18 1.04 3.36 -4.56
N GLY A 19 1.49 3.20 -3.31
CA GLY A 19 0.67 2.68 -2.22
C GLY A 19 -0.53 3.56 -1.88
N ILE A 20 -0.35 4.88 -1.86
CA ILE A 20 -1.45 5.84 -1.64
C ILE A 20 -2.45 5.79 -2.81
N ALA A 21 -1.95 5.81 -4.05
CA ALA A 21 -2.80 5.73 -5.23
C ALA A 21 -3.63 4.44 -5.27
N LEU A 22 -3.00 3.30 -4.95
CA LEU A 22 -3.67 2.01 -4.85
C LEU A 22 -4.74 2.01 -3.74
N THR A 23 -4.43 2.59 -2.58
CA THR A 23 -5.37 2.70 -1.46
C THR A 23 -6.59 3.52 -1.84
N ALA A 24 -6.41 4.67 -2.51
CA ALA A 24 -7.52 5.49 -3.01
C ALA A 24 -8.40 4.73 -4.02
N LEU A 25 -7.78 3.94 -4.91
CA LEU A 25 -8.50 3.10 -5.86
C LEU A 25 -9.36 2.03 -5.17
N LEU A 26 -8.79 1.33 -4.18
CA LEU A 26 -9.52 0.34 -3.38
C LEU A 26 -10.68 1.00 -2.61
N PHE A 27 -10.46 2.20 -2.08
CA PHE A 27 -11.50 2.96 -1.38
C PHE A 27 -12.65 3.36 -2.31
N LYS A 28 -12.33 3.78 -3.55
CA LYS A 28 -13.35 4.06 -4.57
C LYS A 28 -14.22 2.83 -4.84
N PHE A 29 -13.62 1.67 -5.03
CA PHE A 29 -14.37 0.43 -5.23
C PHE A 29 -15.20 0.07 -3.99
N LEU A 30 -14.65 0.28 -2.78
CA LEU A 30 -15.36 0.00 -1.54
C LEU A 30 -16.65 0.82 -1.46
N LEU A 31 -16.59 2.12 -1.80
CA LEU A 31 -17.77 2.98 -1.84
C LEU A 31 -18.78 2.51 -2.89
N GLN A 32 -18.32 2.18 -4.10
CA GLN A 32 -19.17 1.66 -5.16
C GLN A 32 -19.92 0.38 -4.72
N TYR A 33 -19.21 -0.60 -4.15
CA TYR A 33 -19.84 -1.84 -3.71
C TYR A 33 -20.71 -1.66 -2.45
N ALA A 34 -20.43 -0.64 -1.63
CA ALA A 34 -21.30 -0.27 -0.52
C ALA A 34 -22.63 0.29 -1.03
N GLU A 35 -22.60 1.12 -2.07
CA GLU A 35 -23.81 1.63 -2.74
C GLU A 35 -24.61 0.50 -3.43
N GLU A 36 -23.92 -0.47 -4.02
CA GLU A 36 -24.54 -1.67 -4.61
C GLU A 36 -25.11 -2.64 -3.55
N GLY A 37 -24.88 -2.38 -2.26
CA GLY A 37 -25.31 -3.26 -1.16
C GLY A 37 -24.53 -4.56 -1.04
N ASN A 38 -23.38 -4.68 -1.72
CA ASN A 38 -22.57 -5.88 -1.73
C ASN A 38 -21.64 -5.95 -0.50
N PHE A 39 -22.21 -6.39 0.62
CA PHE A 39 -21.53 -6.46 1.92
C PHE A 39 -20.23 -7.28 1.90
N VAL A 40 -20.19 -8.38 1.16
CA VAL A 40 -19.02 -9.27 1.09
C VAL A 40 -17.83 -8.54 0.46
N LEU A 41 -18.04 -7.87 -0.67
CA LEU A 41 -16.97 -7.13 -1.35
C LEU A 41 -16.48 -5.94 -0.53
N VAL A 42 -17.37 -5.26 0.19
CA VAL A 42 -17.00 -4.16 1.09
C VAL A 42 -16.05 -4.64 2.18
N ILE A 43 -16.33 -5.78 2.82
CA ILE A 43 -15.45 -6.37 3.84
C ILE A 43 -14.09 -6.77 3.23
N LEU A 44 -14.11 -7.47 2.09
CA LEU A 44 -12.88 -7.91 1.43
C LEU A 44 -12.00 -6.73 1.02
N LEU A 45 -12.60 -5.65 0.53
CA LEU A 45 -11.89 -4.41 0.19
C LEU A 45 -11.35 -3.71 1.43
N GLY A 46 -12.11 -3.67 2.53
CA GLY A 46 -11.62 -3.15 3.81
C GLY A 46 -10.38 -3.89 4.31
N LEU A 47 -10.38 -5.22 4.21
CA LEU A 47 -9.21 -6.06 4.54
C LEU A 47 -8.04 -5.81 3.60
N ALA A 48 -8.29 -5.65 2.30
CA ALA A 48 -7.25 -5.33 1.32
C ALA A 48 -6.60 -3.97 1.61
N ILE A 49 -7.40 -2.96 1.94
CA ILE A 49 -6.93 -1.62 2.33
C ILE A 49 -6.06 -1.70 3.58
N ALA A 50 -6.50 -2.42 4.62
CA ALA A 50 -5.73 -2.61 5.84
C ALA A 50 -4.38 -3.32 5.59
N PHE A 51 -4.36 -4.29 4.69
CA PHE A 51 -3.14 -4.98 4.28
C PHE A 51 -2.16 -4.02 3.59
N VAL A 52 -2.62 -3.22 2.61
CA VAL A 52 -1.80 -2.22 1.92
C VAL A 52 -1.24 -1.19 2.91
N ALA A 53 -2.07 -0.68 3.82
CA ALA A 53 -1.63 0.27 4.85
C ALA A 53 -0.54 -0.31 5.77
N THR A 54 -0.64 -1.60 6.11
CA THR A 54 0.37 -2.30 6.90
C THR A 54 1.70 -2.40 6.15
N LEU A 55 1.66 -2.71 4.85
CA LEU A 55 2.86 -2.76 4.01
C LEU A 55 3.54 -1.40 3.90
N ILE A 56 2.78 -0.32 3.66
CA ILE A 56 3.32 1.05 3.61
C ILE A 56 3.97 1.42 4.95
N THR A 57 3.32 1.10 6.07
CA THR A 57 3.86 1.37 7.41
C THR A 57 5.18 0.66 7.66
N ARG A 58 5.28 -0.62 7.24
CA ARG A 58 6.54 -1.37 7.34
C ARG A 58 7.64 -0.78 6.48
N VAL A 59 7.33 -0.39 5.23
CA VAL A 59 8.30 0.25 4.33
C VAL A 59 8.80 1.56 4.92
N LEU A 60 7.91 2.41 5.43
CA LEU A 60 8.26 3.67 6.10
C LEU A 60 9.15 3.44 7.33
N LYS A 61 8.81 2.48 8.18
CA LYS A 61 9.61 2.14 9.37
C LYS A 61 11.01 1.67 8.99
N ASN A 62 11.12 0.80 7.99
CA ASN A 62 12.40 0.28 7.52
C ASN A 62 13.27 1.39 6.92
N GLN A 63 12.66 2.34 6.23
CA GLN A 63 13.35 3.46 5.60
C GLN A 63 13.86 4.48 6.61
N ARG A 64 13.06 4.79 7.64
CA ARG A 64 13.53 5.60 8.77
C ARG A 64 14.71 4.96 9.49
N TYR A 65 14.68 3.64 9.69
CA TYR A 65 15.80 2.91 10.30
C TYR A 65 17.08 3.00 9.46
N LEU A 66 16.97 2.81 8.13
CA LEU A 66 18.11 2.95 7.22
C LEU A 66 18.66 4.38 7.15
N GLN A 67 17.81 5.39 7.27
CA GLN A 67 18.24 6.80 7.33
C GLN A 67 18.96 7.15 8.64
N GLN A 68 18.67 6.47 9.75
CA GLN A 68 19.33 6.69 11.05
C GLN A 68 20.72 6.05 11.14
N LEU A 69 21.00 5.05 10.30
CA LEU A 69 22.29 4.36 10.24
C LEU A 69 23.30 5.02 9.29
N LYS A 70 22.88 6.10 8.60
CA LYS A 70 23.66 6.82 7.60
C LYS A 70 24.12 8.16 8.14
#